data_AF-A0A256XJM4-F1
#
_entry.id   AF-A0A256XJM4-F1
#
_cell.length_a   1.000
_cell.length_b   1.000
_cell.length_c   1.000
_cell.angle_alpha   90.00
_cell.angle_beta   90.00
_cell.angle_gamma   90.00
#
_symmetry.space_group_name_H-M   'P 1'
#
loop_
_entity.id
_entity.type
_entity.pdbx_description
1 polymer ?
#
loop_
_entity_poly.entity_id
_entity_poly.type
_entity_poly.pdbx_seq_one_letter_code
_entity_poly.pdbx_strand_id
1 'polypeptide(L)'
;MKKKLTLTIDASIIEAAKKTAKKRNIPLSRLVENYLSFIAKPYVYCFSCGVKFYVDSAEVCPKCGWLICPECKACRCSLDENAAVSIFYMRRVYEDLLAGRLK
;
A
#
# COMPACT_ATOMS: atom_id res chain seq x y z
N MET A 1 4.64 9.18 22.53
CA MET A 1 5.31 8.17 23.36
C MET A 1 5.51 6.90 22.54
N LYS A 2 6.71 6.31 22.48
CA LYS A 2 6.95 5.03 21.79
C LYS A 2 6.62 3.84 22.71
N LYS A 3 6.09 2.74 22.15
CA LYS A 3 5.81 1.50 22.87
C LYS A 3 6.59 0.35 22.25
N LYS A 4 7.01 -0.63 23.07
CA LYS A 4 7.64 -1.87 22.57
C LYS A 4 6.58 -2.77 21.95
N LEU A 5 6.93 -3.41 20.84
CA LEU A 5 6.12 -4.41 20.16
C LEU A 5 6.94 -5.71 20.14
N THR A 6 6.43 -6.75 20.76
CA THR A 6 7.05 -8.09 20.78
C THR A 6 6.20 -9.00 19.92
N LEU A 7 6.81 -9.60 18.89
CA LEU A 7 6.15 -10.50 17.95
C LEU A 7 7.06 -11.70 17.68
N THR A 8 6.45 -12.87 17.46
CA THR A 8 7.15 -14.04 16.96
C THR A 8 7.13 -14.00 15.44
N ILE A 9 8.31 -14.01 14.82
CA ILE A 9 8.50 -13.95 13.37
C ILE A 9 9.54 -15.01 13.01
N ASP A 10 9.39 -15.64 11.84
CA ASP A 10 10.38 -16.57 11.31
C ASP A 10 11.79 -15.95 11.28
N ALA A 11 12.77 -16.71 11.77
CA ALA A 11 14.15 -16.25 11.92
C ALA A 11 14.79 -15.87 10.58
N SER A 12 14.48 -16.59 9.50
CA SER A 12 15.04 -16.29 8.17
C SER A 12 14.50 -14.98 7.62
N ILE A 13 13.22 -14.68 7.86
CA ILE A 13 12.56 -13.45 7.42
C ILE A 13 13.16 -12.23 8.13
N ILE A 14 13.28 -12.28 9.46
CA ILE A 14 13.75 -11.13 10.24
C ILE A 14 15.22 -10.80 9.93
N GLU A 15 16.07 -11.80 9.72
CA GLU A 15 17.48 -11.58 9.37
C GLU A 15 17.64 -11.02 7.95
N ALA A 16 16.86 -11.51 6.98
CA ALA A 16 16.82 -10.96 5.63
C ALA A 16 16.33 -9.49 5.63
N ALA A 17 15.30 -9.18 6.42
CA ALA A 17 14.78 -7.83 6.57
C ALA A 17 15.82 -6.89 7.21
N LYS A 18 16.49 -7.30 8.29
CA LYS A 18 17.57 -6.54 8.95
C LYS A 18 18.72 -6.23 7.98
N LYS A 19 19.16 -7.22 7.20
CA LYS A 19 20.22 -7.04 6.18
C LYS A 19 19.82 -5.99 5.15
N THR A 20 18.58 -6.04 4.67
CA THR A 20 18.05 -5.08 3.69
C THR A 20 17.92 -3.67 4.29
N ALA A 21 17.39 -3.57 5.52
CA ALA A 21 17.25 -2.32 6.24
C ALA A 21 18.60 -1.62 6.46
N LYS A 22 19.63 -2.39 6.85
CA LYS A 22 21.01 -1.91 7.01
C LYS A 22 21.59 -1.37 5.70
N LYS A 23 21.41 -2.09 4.57
CA LYS A 23 21.86 -1.64 3.24
C LYS A 23 21.21 -0.31 2.82
N ARG A 24 19.96 -0.07 3.24
CA ARG A 24 19.21 1.16 2.93
C ARG A 24 19.43 2.28 3.96
N ASN A 25 20.24 2.04 4.99
CA ASN A 25 20.43 2.95 6.13
C ASN A 25 19.10 3.35 6.81
N ILE A 26 18.17 2.39 6.94
CA ILE A 26 16.86 2.60 7.58
C ILE A 26 16.76 1.66 8.79
N PRO A 27 16.38 2.17 9.98
CA PRO A 27 16.10 1.31 11.13
C PRO A 27 14.93 0.37 10.84
N LEU A 28 15.03 -0.90 11.24
CA LEU A 28 13.94 -1.87 11.07
C LEU A 28 12.64 -1.39 11.73
N SER A 29 12.74 -0.75 12.91
CA SER A 29 11.60 -0.16 13.60
C SER A 29 10.84 0.85 12.74
N ARG A 30 11.53 1.64 11.91
CA ARG A 30 10.88 2.60 11.00
C ARG A 30 10.11 1.88 9.90
N LEU A 31 10.61 0.76 9.38
CA LEU A 31 9.89 -0.04 8.39
C LEU A 31 8.60 -0.64 8.99
N VAL A 32 8.71 -1.20 10.19
CA VAL A 32 7.57 -1.77 10.93
C VAL A 32 6.57 -0.67 11.31
N GLU A 33 7.02 0.45 11.86
CA GLU A 33 6.17 1.61 12.20
C GLU A 33 5.43 2.12 10.94
N ASN A 34 6.11 2.25 9.80
CA ASN A 34 5.49 2.67 8.54
C ASN A 34 4.41 1.68 8.08
N TYR A 35 4.69 0.38 8.12
CA TYR A 35 3.74 -0.65 7.70
C TYR A 35 2.51 -0.66 8.61
N LEU A 36 2.70 -0.64 9.93
CA LEU A 36 1.61 -0.58 10.90
C LEU A 36 0.79 0.70 10.76
N SER A 37 1.44 1.84 10.53
CA SER A 37 0.76 3.12 10.26
C SER A 37 -0.07 3.05 8.98
N PHE A 38 0.44 2.38 7.93
CA PHE A 38 -0.28 2.21 6.69
C PHE A 38 -1.49 1.30 6.88
N ILE A 39 -1.34 0.15 7.57
CA ILE A 39 -2.49 -0.73 7.89
C ILE A 39 -3.55 0.01 8.69
N ALA A 40 -3.15 0.82 9.68
CA ALA A 40 -4.09 1.54 10.52
C ALA A 40 -4.88 2.62 9.74
N LYS A 41 -4.27 3.23 8.73
CA LYS A 41 -4.92 4.22 7.88
C LYS A 41 -4.36 4.19 6.45
N PRO A 42 -4.86 3.27 5.60
CA PRO A 42 -4.32 3.08 4.26
C PRO A 42 -4.57 4.30 3.39
N TYR A 43 -3.61 4.60 2.53
CA TYR A 43 -3.73 5.66 1.54
C TYR A 43 -3.18 5.21 0.21
N VAL A 44 -3.62 5.86 -0.87
CA VAL A 44 -3.07 5.65 -2.21
C VAL A 44 -2.87 6.99 -2.89
N TYR A 45 -2.08 6.98 -3.95
CA TYR A 45 -1.97 8.10 -4.87
C TYR A 45 -2.85 7.82 -6.09
N CYS A 46 -3.60 8.82 -6.55
CA CYS A 46 -4.37 8.70 -7.78
C CYS A 46 -3.42 8.53 -8.96
N PHE A 47 -3.61 7.49 -9.77
CA PHE A 47 -2.79 7.24 -10.96
C PHE A 47 -3.01 8.28 -12.08
N SER A 48 -4.07 9.08 -12.00
CA SER A 48 -4.40 10.10 -13.00
C SER A 48 -3.94 11.49 -12.58
N CYS A 49 -4.35 11.98 -11.40
CA CYS A 49 -4.01 13.34 -10.95
C CYS A 49 -2.90 13.41 -9.90
N GLY A 50 -2.42 12.27 -9.38
CA GLY A 50 -1.31 12.23 -8.42
C GLY A 50 -1.66 12.64 -6.98
N VAL A 51 -2.92 12.98 -6.66
CA VAL A 51 -3.30 13.32 -5.28
C VAL A 51 -3.22 12.10 -4.36
N LYS A 52 -2.73 12.32 -3.13
CA LYS A 52 -2.82 11.34 -2.04
C LYS A 52 -4.21 11.40 -1.40
N PHE A 53 -4.88 10.27 -1.30
CA PHE A 53 -6.15 10.17 -0.56
C PHE A 53 -6.20 8.88 0.26
N TYR A 54 -7.04 8.88 1.30
CA TYR A 54 -7.20 7.74 2.19
C TYR A 54 -8.29 6.79 1.68
N VAL A 55 -8.14 5.50 1.95
CA VAL A 55 -9.06 4.47 1.46
C VAL A 55 -10.46 4.65 2.03
N ASP A 56 -10.58 5.02 3.31
CA ASP A 56 -11.84 5.31 4.00
C ASP A 56 -12.63 6.50 3.42
N SER A 57 -11.95 7.39 2.70
CA SER A 57 -12.53 8.59 2.08
C SER A 57 -12.95 8.40 0.62
N ALA A 58 -12.81 7.18 0.07
CA ALA A 58 -13.04 6.90 -1.34
C ALA A 58 -14.05 5.78 -1.54
N GLU A 59 -14.92 5.95 -2.54
CA GLU A 59 -15.84 4.91 -2.96
C GLU A 59 -15.12 3.87 -3.83
N VAL A 60 -15.59 2.62 -3.76
CA VAL A 60 -15.09 1.55 -4.63
C VAL A 60 -15.90 1.53 -5.92
N CYS A 61 -15.23 1.63 -7.07
CA CYS A 61 -15.87 1.53 -8.37
C CYS A 61 -16.50 0.13 -8.57
N PRO A 62 -17.80 0.03 -8.87
CA PRO A 62 -18.46 -1.27 -9.04
C PRO A 62 -17.98 -2.03 -10.29
N LYS A 63 -17.45 -1.32 -11.29
CA LYS A 63 -17.00 -1.91 -12.56
C LYS A 63 -15.61 -2.55 -12.47
N CYS A 64 -14.65 -1.89 -11.82
CA CYS A 64 -13.27 -2.38 -11.75
C CYS A 64 -12.81 -2.78 -10.34
N GLY A 65 -13.62 -2.54 -9.31
CA GLY A 65 -13.31 -2.87 -7.93
C GLY A 65 -12.10 -2.12 -7.37
N TRP A 66 -11.76 -0.96 -7.92
CA TRP A 66 -10.72 -0.05 -7.41
C TRP A 66 -11.32 1.24 -6.87
N LEU A 67 -10.56 1.95 -6.05
CA LEU A 67 -10.96 3.22 -5.44
C LEU A 67 -11.13 4.31 -6.49
N ILE A 68 -12.21 5.06 -6.36
CA ILE A 68 -12.49 6.27 -7.14
C ILE A 68 -11.77 7.43 -6.46
N CYS A 69 -10.96 8.16 -7.23
CA CYS A 69 -10.30 9.35 -6.71
C CYS A 69 -11.35 10.37 -6.23
N PRO A 70 -11.30 10.86 -4.98
CA PRO A 70 -12.28 11.81 -4.48
C PRO A 70 -12.17 13.17 -5.19
N GLU A 71 -11.00 13.52 -5.75
CA GLU A 71 -10.74 14.79 -6.43
C GLU A 71 -11.13 14.74 -7.92
N CYS A 72 -10.45 13.95 -8.75
CA CYS A 72 -10.70 13.92 -10.20
C CYS A 72 -11.72 12.87 -10.66
N LYS A 73 -12.29 12.08 -9.74
CA LYS A 73 -13.26 11.00 -10.01
C LYS A 73 -12.77 9.86 -10.92
N ALA A 74 -11.48 9.86 -11.28
CA ALA A 74 -10.85 8.80 -12.05
C ALA A 74 -10.70 7.51 -11.22
N CYS A 75 -10.75 6.37 -11.91
CA CYS A 75 -10.35 5.06 -11.41
C CYS A 75 -9.67 4.28 -12.55
N ARG A 76 -9.45 2.97 -12.42
CA ARG A 76 -8.88 2.15 -13.51
C ARG A 76 -9.65 2.31 -14.83
N CYS A 77 -10.97 2.48 -14.77
CA CYS A 77 -11.82 2.55 -15.97
C CYS A 77 -11.58 3.77 -16.86
N SER A 78 -10.93 4.83 -16.36
CA SER A 78 -10.65 6.03 -17.14
C SER A 78 -9.27 6.01 -17.82
N LEU A 79 -8.56 4.89 -17.72
CA LEU A 79 -7.22 4.74 -18.28
C LEU A 79 -7.27 3.97 -19.59
N ASP A 80 -6.30 4.22 -20.46
CA ASP A 80 -6.06 3.36 -21.61
C ASP A 80 -5.69 1.93 -21.18
N GLU A 81 -5.76 0.99 -22.11
CA GLU A 81 -5.61 -0.44 -21.82
C GLU A 81 -4.23 -0.78 -21.22
N ASN A 82 -3.15 -0.22 -21.77
CA ASN A 82 -1.79 -0.48 -21.32
C ASN A 82 -1.57 0.03 -19.89
N ALA A 83 -2.04 1.25 -19.60
CA ALA A 83 -2.01 1.82 -18.25
C ALA A 83 -2.88 1.01 -17.28
N ALA A 84 -4.09 0.62 -17.69
CA ALA A 84 -5.02 -0.15 -16.87
C ALA A 84 -4.49 -1.56 -16.50
N VAL A 85 -3.73 -2.19 -17.40
CA VAL A 85 -3.03 -3.47 -17.15
C VAL A 85 -1.85 -3.27 -16.19
N SER A 86 -1.02 -2.24 -16.42
CA SER A 86 0.14 -1.96 -15.56
C SER A 86 -0.28 -1.68 -14.12
N ILE A 87 -1.33 -0.88 -13.93
CA ILE A 87 -1.86 -0.54 -12.60
C ILE A 87 -2.52 -1.74 -11.93
N PHE A 88 -3.14 -2.65 -12.70
CA PHE A 88 -3.66 -3.89 -12.14
C PHE A 88 -2.54 -4.75 -11.52
N TYR A 89 -1.39 -4.89 -12.19
CA TYR A 89 -0.26 -5.63 -11.62
C TYR A 89 0.38 -4.90 -10.42
N MET A 90 0.48 -3.57 -10.47
CA MET A 90 0.93 -2.77 -9.33
C MET A 90 0.01 -2.96 -8.11
N ARG A 91 -1.31 -2.97 -8.33
CA ARG A 91 -2.31 -3.27 -7.30
C ARG A 91 -2.08 -4.65 -6.70
N ARG A 92 -1.79 -5.68 -7.49
CA ARG A 92 -1.57 -7.05 -6.99
C ARG A 92 -0.41 -7.13 -5.99
N VAL A 93 0.69 -6.42 -6.24
CA VAL A 93 1.82 -6.35 -5.30
C VAL A 93 1.38 -5.79 -3.94
N TYR A 94 0.51 -4.77 -3.93
CA TYR A 94 -0.06 -4.24 -2.68
C TYR A 94 -1.00 -5.24 -2.00
N GLU A 95 -1.86 -5.91 -2.76
CA GLU A 95 -2.79 -6.90 -2.20
C GLU A 95 -2.05 -8.09 -1.58
N ASP A 96 -0.97 -8.54 -2.21
CA ASP A 96 -0.09 -9.60 -1.67
C ASP A 96 0.63 -9.12 -0.39
N LEU A 97 1.11 -7.87 -0.38
CA LEU A 97 1.76 -7.27 0.79
C LEU A 97 0.81 -7.15 1.99
N LEU A 98 -0.45 -6.81 1.72
CA LEU A 98 -1.48 -6.55 2.75
C LEU A 98 -2.31 -7.78 3.10
N ALA A 99 -2.03 -8.93 2.47
CA ALA A 99 -2.81 -10.15 2.58
C ALA A 99 -4.32 -9.97 2.27
N GLY A 100 -4.66 -9.06 1.34
CA GLY A 100 -6.03 -8.79 0.96
C GLY A 100 -6.24 -7.49 0.16
N ARG A 101 -7.49 -7.26 -0.25
CA ARG A 101 -7.88 -6.00 -0.91
C ARG A 101 -7.80 -4.84 0.07
N LEU A 102 -7.35 -3.68 -0.42
CA LEU A 102 -7.55 -2.40 0.28
C LEU A 102 -9.06 -2.20 0.48
N LYS A 103 -9.49 -2.13 1.74
CA LYS A 103 -10.86 -1.86 2.17
C LYS A 103 -10.84 -0.79 3.24
#